data_AF-A0A4Y9J224-F1
#
_entry.id   AF-A0A4Y9J224-F1
#
_cell.length_a   1.000
_cell.length_b   1.000
_cell.length_c   1.000
_cell.angle_alpha   90.00
_cell.angle_beta   90.00
_cell.angle_gamma   90.00
#
_symmetry.space_group_name_H-M   'P 1'
#
loop_
_entity.id
_entity.type
_entity.pdbx_description
1 polymer ?
#
loop_
_entity_poly.entity_id
_entity_poly.type
_entity_poly.pdbx_seq_one_letter_code
_entity_poly.pdbx_strand_id
1 'polypeptide(L)'
;MRRKFMELEKLISDLQGNPNLIADFILDPEATVDRYDLSAHQRKAILSGDLDSLVSIGISNNLAVGVMSGAHTPYCRPVRTRP
;
A
#
# COMPACT_ATOMS: atom_id res chain seq x y z
N MET A 1 -7.60 -12.25 -15.90
CA MET A 1 -6.61 -12.36 -14.81
C MET A 1 -5.43 -11.39 -14.94
N ARG A 2 -4.64 -11.38 -16.03
CA ARG A 2 -3.39 -10.58 -16.12
C ARG A 2 -3.50 -9.06 -15.89
N ARG A 3 -4.58 -8.41 -16.35
CA ARG A 3 -4.75 -6.94 -16.19
C ARG A 3 -4.81 -6.49 -14.73
N LYS A 4 -5.57 -7.20 -13.89
CA LYS A 4 -5.74 -6.83 -12.47
C LYS A 4 -4.48 -7.04 -11.64
N PHE A 5 -3.58 -7.91 -12.08
CA PHE A 5 -2.28 -8.09 -11.44
C PHE A 5 -1.38 -6.87 -11.70
N MET A 6 -1.33 -6.38 -12.94
CA MET A 6 -0.59 -5.15 -13.29
C MET A 6 -1.11 -3.92 -12.55
N GLU A 7 -2.43 -3.80 -12.34
CA GLU A 7 -3.02 -2.67 -11.59
C GLU A 7 -2.61 -2.66 -10.12
N LEU A 8 -2.44 -3.83 -9.50
CA LEU A 8 -1.95 -3.95 -8.13
C LEU A 8 -0.48 -3.56 -8.01
N GLU A 9 0.35 -4.06 -8.93
CA GLU A 9 1.77 -3.67 -8.99
C GLU A 9 1.92 -2.17 -9.21
N LYS A 10 1.07 -1.59 -10.08
CA LYS A 10 1.03 -0.15 -10.34
C LYS A 10 0.64 0.63 -9.09
N LEU A 11 -0.43 0.24 -8.39
CA LEU A 11 -0.82 0.87 -7.13
C LEU A 11 0.33 0.86 -6.11
N ILE A 12 1.02 -0.28 -5.97
CA ILE A 12 2.13 -0.38 -5.02
C ILE A 12 3.30 0.50 -5.45
N SER A 13 3.66 0.48 -6.74
CA SER A 13 4.70 1.35 -7.29
C SER A 13 4.37 2.83 -7.06
N ASP A 14 3.11 3.22 -7.27
CA ASP A 14 2.67 4.59 -7.06
C ASP A 14 2.69 4.96 -5.57
N LEU A 15 2.28 4.06 -4.67
CA LEU A 15 2.37 4.26 -3.22
C LEU A 15 3.81 4.37 -2.72
N GLN A 16 4.79 3.79 -3.41
CA GLN A 16 6.21 3.90 -3.05
C GLN A 16 6.86 5.16 -3.66
N GLY A 17 6.35 5.64 -4.79
CA GLY A 17 6.97 6.74 -5.55
C GLY A 17 6.24 8.09 -5.47
N ASN A 18 4.97 8.13 -5.04
CA ASN A 18 4.13 9.32 -5.09
C ASN A 18 3.65 9.74 -3.68
N PRO A 19 4.28 10.74 -3.05
CA PRO A 19 3.93 11.18 -1.69
C PRO A 19 2.52 11.77 -1.58
N ASN A 20 1.96 12.32 -2.67
CA ASN A 20 0.58 12.81 -2.66
C ASN A 20 -0.41 11.64 -2.64
N LEU A 21 -0.12 10.56 -3.36
CA LEU A 21 -0.95 9.36 -3.33
C LEU A 21 -0.89 8.67 -1.97
N ILE A 22 0.27 8.70 -1.29
CA ILE A 22 0.39 8.21 0.08
C ILE A 22 -0.49 9.04 1.02
N ALA A 23 -0.47 10.37 0.91
CA ALA A 23 -1.34 11.23 1.71
C ALA A 23 -2.82 10.95 1.46
N ASP A 24 -3.22 10.81 0.19
CA ASP A 24 -4.58 10.40 -0.19
C ASP A 24 -4.94 9.04 0.41
N PHE A 25 -4.03 8.06 0.36
CA PHE A 25 -4.26 6.71 0.90
C PHE A 25 -4.39 6.70 2.43
N ILE A 26 -3.67 7.57 3.15
CA ILE A 26 -3.81 7.70 4.61
C ILE A 26 -5.16 8.33 4.97
N LEU A 27 -5.58 9.34 4.19
CA LEU A 27 -6.81 10.09 4.44
C LEU A 27 -8.05 9.27 4.07
N ASP A 28 -8.01 8.61 2.92
CA ASP A 28 -9.09 7.80 2.38
C ASP A 28 -8.52 6.64 1.53
N PRO A 29 -8.18 5.51 2.19
CA PRO A 29 -7.61 4.36 1.51
C PRO A 29 -8.60 3.71 0.54
N GLU A 30 -9.91 3.74 0.83
CA GLU A 30 -10.94 3.17 -0.04
C GLU A 30 -11.06 3.96 -1.34
N ALA A 31 -11.19 5.28 -1.26
CA ALA A 31 -11.27 6.14 -2.43
C ALA A 31 -9.98 6.13 -3.26
N THR A 32 -8.83 5.89 -2.64
CA THR A 32 -7.54 5.76 -3.34
C THR A 32 -7.46 4.43 -4.09
N VAL A 33 -7.86 3.33 -3.46
CA VAL A 33 -7.90 2.00 -4.09
C VAL A 33 -8.96 1.93 -5.19
N ASP A 34 -10.04 2.71 -5.09
CA ASP A 34 -11.08 2.84 -6.12
C ASP A 34 -10.58 3.35 -7.47
N ARG A 35 -9.43 4.03 -7.48
CA ARG A 35 -8.80 4.53 -8.71
C ARG A 35 -8.16 3.42 -9.55
N TYR A 36 -8.04 2.20 -9.01
CA TYR A 36 -7.38 1.06 -9.65
C TYR A 36 -8.37 -0.09 -9.88
N ASP A 37 -8.26 -0.81 -11.01
CA ASP A 37 -9.13 -1.96 -11.32
C ASP A 37 -8.65 -3.24 -10.59
N LEU A 38 -8.73 -3.21 -9.27
CA LEU A 38 -8.40 -4.35 -8.41
C LEU A 38 -9.55 -5.36 -8.33
N SER A 39 -9.23 -6.62 -8.04
CA SER A 39 -10.22 -7.61 -7.61
C SER A 39 -10.59 -7.41 -6.14
N ALA A 40 -11.74 -7.92 -5.71
CA ALA A 40 -12.18 -7.85 -4.32
C ALA A 40 -11.13 -8.40 -3.33
N HIS A 41 -10.41 -9.46 -3.73
CA HIS A 41 -9.35 -10.05 -2.94
C HIS A 41 -8.15 -9.12 -2.78
N GLN A 42 -7.71 -8.48 -3.88
CA GLN A 42 -6.58 -7.55 -3.86
C GLN A 42 -6.90 -6.28 -3.08
N ARG A 43 -8.13 -5.76 -3.21
CA ARG A 43 -8.63 -4.64 -2.40
C ARG A 43 -8.55 -4.96 -0.92
N LYS A 44 -9.08 -6.12 -0.53
CA LYS A 44 -9.07 -6.57 0.86
C LYS A 44 -7.62 -6.70 1.37
N ALA A 45 -6.71 -7.28 0.59
CA ALA A 45 -5.31 -7.42 0.99
C ALA A 45 -4.61 -6.07 1.22
N ILE A 46 -4.80 -5.09 0.32
CA ILE A 46 -4.24 -3.74 0.45
C ILE A 46 -4.84 -3.01 1.66
N LEU A 47 -6.16 -3.02 1.82
CA LEU A 47 -6.86 -2.28 2.87
C LEU A 47 -6.65 -2.87 4.27
N SER A 48 -6.45 -4.19 4.37
CA SER A 48 -6.17 -4.85 5.65
C SER A 48 -4.71 -4.72 6.09
N GLY A 49 -3.80 -4.31 5.21
CA GLY A 49 -2.36 -4.31 5.49
C GLY A 49 -1.83 -5.72 5.77
N ASP A 50 -2.48 -6.77 5.25
CA ASP A 50 -2.09 -8.15 5.49
C ASP A 50 -0.94 -8.55 4.55
N LEU A 51 0.28 -8.53 5.10
CA LEU A 51 1.51 -8.87 4.39
C LEU A 51 1.46 -10.28 3.77
N ASP A 52 0.92 -11.25 4.51
CA ASP A 52 0.87 -12.64 4.07
C ASP A 52 -0.12 -12.79 2.91
N SER A 53 -1.24 -12.06 2.95
CA SER A 53 -2.15 -11.96 1.81
C SER A 53 -1.51 -11.28 0.60
N LEU A 54 -0.71 -10.23 0.78
CA LEU A 54 -0.01 -9.54 -0.32
C LEU A 54 1.08 -10.42 -0.96
N VAL A 55 1.83 -11.17 -0.16
CA VAL A 55 2.83 -12.14 -0.66
C VAL A 55 2.13 -13.31 -1.36
N SER A 56 1.03 -13.82 -0.81
CA SER A 56 0.25 -14.92 -1.39
C SER A 56 -0.41 -14.57 -2.72
N ILE A 57 -0.70 -13.30 -3.00
CA ILE A 57 -1.22 -12.85 -4.31
C ILE A 57 -0.13 -12.61 -5.34
N GLY A 58 1.14 -12.90 -5.03
CA GLY A 58 2.26 -12.85 -5.96
C GLY A 58 3.02 -11.52 -5.94
N ILE A 59 2.81 -10.65 -4.94
CA ILE A 59 3.67 -9.48 -4.75
C ILE A 59 5.00 -9.95 -4.19
N SER A 60 6.10 -9.51 -4.81
CA SER A 60 7.43 -9.83 -4.28
C SER A 60 7.60 -9.28 -2.86
N ASN A 61 8.27 -10.03 -1.98
CA ASN A 61 8.49 -9.63 -0.58
C ASN A 61 9.05 -8.21 -0.43
N ASN A 62 9.86 -7.75 -1.38
CA ASN A 62 10.43 -6.39 -1.38
C ASN A 62 9.38 -5.30 -1.57
N LEU A 63 8.40 -5.54 -2.45
CA LEU A 63 7.27 -4.62 -2.68
C LEU A 63 6.32 -4.61 -1.48
N ALA A 64 6.04 -5.78 -0.89
CA ALA A 64 5.17 -5.91 0.29
C ALA A 64 5.76 -5.18 1.52
N VAL A 65 7.06 -5.34 1.75
CA VAL A 65 7.79 -4.64 2.83
C VAL A 65 7.77 -3.12 2.62
N GLY A 66 7.90 -2.63 1.38
CA GLY A 66 7.85 -1.19 1.09
C GLY A 66 6.50 -0.54 1.41
N VAL A 67 5.37 -1.24 1.17
CA VAL A 67 4.01 -0.78 1.53
C VAL A 67 3.84 -0.69 3.05
N MET A 68 4.40 -1.64 3.80
CA MET A 68 4.19 -1.76 5.24
C MET A 68 5.27 -1.13 6.12
N SER A 69 6.32 -0.53 5.54
CA SER A 69 7.45 0.04 6.29
C SER A 69 7.08 1.18 7.26
N GLY A 70 5.79 1.51 7.41
CA GLY A 70 5.29 2.31 8.54
C GLY A 70 5.74 3.77 8.55
N ALA A 71 6.53 4.19 7.56
CA ALA A 71 7.03 5.56 7.37
C ALA A 71 5.91 6.62 7.25
N HIS A 72 4.68 6.15 7.09
CA HIS A 72 3.51 6.96 6.75
C HIS A 72 2.27 6.62 7.60
N THR A 73 2.45 6.08 8.81
CA THR A 73 1.35 6.09 9.79
C THR A 73 1.12 7.54 10.26
N PRO A 74 -0.13 7.99 10.48
CA PRO A 74 -0.40 9.32 11.06
C PRO A 74 0.13 9.46 12.49
N TYR A 75 0.67 8.39 13.07
CA TYR A 75 1.39 8.33 14.33
C TYR A 75 2.91 8.34 14.16
N CYS A 76 3.45 9.13 13.24
CA CYS A 76 4.86 9.53 13.29
C CYS A 76 5.11 10.31 14.60
N ARG A 77 5.42 9.59 15.69
CA ARG A 77 5.96 10.19 16.90
C ARG A 77 7.40 10.58 16.58
N PRO A 78 7.78 11.87 16.63
CA PRO A 78 9.20 12.21 16.61
C PRO A 78 9.84 11.50 17.80
N VAL A 79 10.77 10.57 17.54
CA VAL A 79 11.67 10.09 18.58
C VAL A 79 12.44 11.33 19.01
N ARG A 80 12.15 11.86 20.20
CA ARG A 80 12.99 12.88 20.83
C ARG A 80 14.32 12.24 21.15
N THR A 81 15.23 12.17 20.18
CA THR A 81 16.66 12.11 20.47
C THR A 81 17.07 13.52 20.82
N ARG A 82 16.91 13.89 22.10
CA ARG A 82 17.53 15.08 22.65
C ARG A 82 18.76 14.61 23.44
N PRO A 83 19.97 15.12 23.14
CA PRO A 83 21.09 15.01 24.08
C PRO A 83 20.84 15.84 25.34
#